data_AF-A0A894KHW0-F1
#
_entry.id   AF-A0A894KHW0-F1
#
_cell.length_a   1.000
_cell.length_b   1.000
_cell.length_c   1.000
_cell.angle_alpha   90.00
_cell.angle_beta   90.00
_cell.angle_gamma   90.00
#
_symmetry.space_group_name_H-M   'P 1'
#
loop_
_entity.id
_entity.type
_entity.pdbx_description
1 polymer ?
#
loop_
_entity_poly.entity_id
_entity_poly.type
_entity_poly.pdbx_seq_one_letter_code
_entity_poly.pdbx_strand_id
1 'polypeptide(L)' 'MILDELLAIPADATNATVQGVEMKVISNERAEMLLNNDAEDEKTHECILKNGRFLFESENGELKALYKVHI' A
#
# COMPACT_ATOMS: atom_id res chain seq x y z
N MET A 1 14.24 -2.31 -3.33
CA MET A 1 13.03 -1.95 -4.11
C MET A 1 11.90 -1.71 -3.12
N ILE A 2 10.81 -1.03 -3.48
CA ILE A 2 9.70 -0.78 -2.54
C ILE A 2 9.18 -2.08 -1.89
N LEU A 3 9.18 -3.19 -2.64
CA LEU A 3 8.79 -4.52 -2.14
C LEU A 3 9.62 -4.99 -0.93
N ASP A 4 10.93 -4.72 -0.89
CA ASP A 4 11.80 -5.12 0.23
C ASP A 4 11.46 -4.32 1.49
N GLU A 5 11.18 -3.03 1.32
CA GLU A 5 10.76 -2.14 2.41
C GLU A 5 9.37 -2.54 2.95
N LEU A 6 8.44 -2.89 2.06
CA LEU A 6 7.13 -3.41 2.45
C LEU A 6 7.24 -4.74 3.19
N LEU A 7 8.11 -5.66 2.76
CA LEU A 7 8.35 -6.95 3.43
C LEU A 7 8.95 -6.81 4.84
N ALA A 8 9.62 -5.69 5.13
CA ALA A 8 10.20 -5.40 6.44
C ALA A 8 9.15 -4.93 7.45
N ILE A 9 7.96 -4.50 7.01
CA ILE A 9 6.87 -4.08 7.90
C ILE A 9 6.34 -5.28 8.68
N PRO A 10 6.24 -5.24 10.02
CA PRO A 10 5.62 -6.31 10.79
C PRO A 10 4.17 -6.58 10.38
N ALA A 11 3.75 -7.85 10.42
CA ALA A 11 2.41 -8.26 10.00
C ALA A 11 1.29 -7.64 10.85
N ASP A 12 1.56 -7.33 12.11
CA ASP A 12 0.67 -6.68 13.07
C ASP A 12 0.83 -5.15 13.15
N ALA A 13 1.79 -4.58 12.39
CA ALA A 13 2.02 -3.14 12.40
C ALA A 13 0.78 -2.36 11.93
N THR A 14 0.38 -1.38 12.74
CA THR A 14 -0.68 -0.40 12.42
C THR A 14 -0.11 0.93 11.96
N ASN A 15 1.21 1.11 12.06
CA ASN A 15 1.96 2.26 11.57
C ASN A 15 3.28 1.81 10.94
N ALA A 16 3.75 2.55 9.94
CA ALA A 16 5.07 2.42 9.33
C ALA A 16 5.36 3.67 8.51
N THR A 17 6.63 3.94 8.24
CA THR A 17 7.05 4.96 7.28
C THR A 17 7.97 4.30 6.27
N VAL A 18 7.63 4.43 4.99
CA VAL A 18 8.41 3.89 3.86
C VAL A 18 8.73 5.07 2.96
N GLN A 19 10.01 5.29 2.66
CA GLN A 19 10.46 6.42 1.81
C GLN A 19 9.90 7.79 2.23
N GLY A 20 9.68 8.01 3.54
CA GLY A 20 9.10 9.25 4.07
C GLY A 20 7.57 9.35 3.99
N VAL A 21 6.89 8.34 3.45
CA VAL A 21 5.43 8.25 3.38
C VAL A 21 4.90 7.41 4.54
N GLU A 22 3.98 7.98 5.31
CA GLU A 22 3.28 7.27 6.38
C GLU A 22 2.26 6.28 5.82
N MET A 23 2.33 5.04 6.29
CA MET A 23 1.37 4.00 6.00
C MET A 23 0.06 4.25 6.76
N LYS A 24 -1.07 4.14 6.06
CA LYS A 24 -2.40 4.19 6.66
C LYS A 24 -3.07 2.81 6.61
N VAL A 25 -3.72 2.43 7.70
CA VAL A 25 -4.53 1.21 7.72
C VAL A 25 -5.92 1.52 7.15
N ILE A 26 -6.39 0.72 6.21
CA ILE A 26 -7.70 0.90 5.55
C ILE A 26 -8.51 -0.40 5.56
N SER A 27 -9.83 -0.31 5.44
CA SER A 27 -10.69 -1.49 5.28
C SER A 27 -10.56 -2.11 3.89
N ASN A 28 -10.99 -3.37 3.76
CA ASN A 28 -11.10 -4.04 2.47
C ASN A 28 -11.98 -3.26 1.48
N GLU A 29 -13.13 -2.74 1.94
CA GLU A 29 -14.02 -1.92 1.11
C GLU A 29 -13.31 -0.66 0.57
N ARG A 30 -12.53 0.03 1.42
CA ARG A 30 -11.78 1.21 0.98
C ARG A 30 -10.70 0.84 -0.03
N ALA A 31 -10.05 -0.31 0.13
CA ALA A 31 -9.05 -0.79 -0.82
C ALA A 31 -9.68 -1.07 -2.20
N GLU A 32 -10.83 -1.76 -2.22
CA GLU A 32 -11.58 -2.01 -3.45
C GLU A 32 -12.06 -0.71 -4.12
N MET A 33 -12.49 0.28 -3.35
CA MET A 33 -12.84 1.60 -3.89
C MET A 33 -11.65 2.31 -4.53
N LEU A 34 -10.44 2.21 -3.96
CA LEU A 34 -9.25 2.82 -4.54
C LEU A 34 -8.89 2.17 -5.87
N LEU A 35 -8.89 0.83 -5.93
CA LEU A 35 -8.61 0.07 -7.16
C LEU A 35 -9.67 0.33 -8.25
N ASN A 36 -10.96 0.34 -7.89
CA ASN A 36 -12.04 0.55 -8.86
C ASN A 36 -12.10 1.98 -9.41
N ASN A 37 -11.64 2.97 -8.63
CA ASN A 37 -11.57 4.37 -9.10
C ASN A 37 -10.36 4.62 -10.00
N ASP A 38 -9.38 3.72 -10.01
CA ASP A 38 -8.25 3.75 -10.91
C ASP A 38 -8.47 2.79 -12.09
N ALA A 39 -9.47 3.12 -12.91
CA ALA A 39 -9.95 2.24 -13.98
C ALA A 39 -8.90 1.90 -15.06
N GLU A 40 -7.80 2.65 -15.13
CA GLU A 40 -6.68 2.39 -16.04
C GLU A 40 -5.48 1.70 -15.35
N ASP A 41 -5.57 1.39 -14.04
CA ASP A 41 -4.52 0.73 -13.24
C ASP A 41 -3.16 1.48 -13.28
N GLU A 42 -3.20 2.80 -13.49
CA GLU A 42 -2.01 3.61 -13.69
C GLU A 42 -1.46 4.22 -12.40
N LYS A 43 -2.27 4.29 -11.34
CA LYS A 43 -1.96 5.06 -10.13
C LYS A 43 -1.82 4.20 -8.89
N THR A 44 -2.74 3.27 -8.66
CA THR A 44 -2.86 2.49 -7.43
C THR A 44 -2.44 1.05 -7.68
N HIS A 45 -1.30 0.66 -7.14
CA HIS A 45 -0.78 -0.69 -7.29
C HIS A 45 -1.10 -1.53 -6.05
N GLU A 46 -1.54 -2.77 -6.28
CA GLU A 46 -1.74 -3.75 -5.23
C GLU A 46 -0.55 -4.70 -5.09
N CYS A 47 -0.20 -5.04 -3.85
CA CYS A 47 0.73 -6.10 -3.55
C CYS A 47 0.24 -6.96 -2.36
N ILE A 48 0.24 -8.28 -2.55
CA ILE A 48 -0.06 -9.25 -1.50
C ILE A 48 1.24 -9.93 -1.10
N LEU A 49 1.66 -9.69 0.14
CA LEU A 49 2.90 -10.20 0.72
C LEU A 49 2.60 -11.09 1.93
N LYS A 50 3.62 -11.83 2.39
CA LYS A 50 3.50 -12.69 3.58
C LYS A 50 3.09 -11.94 4.85
N ASN A 51 3.34 -10.64 4.91
CA ASN A 51 3.07 -9.75 6.05
C ASN A 51 1.83 -8.87 5.85
N GLY A 52 1.06 -9.08 4.78
CA GLY A 52 -0.22 -8.41 4.57
C GLY A 52 -0.46 -7.99 3.13
N ARG A 53 -1.61 -7.36 2.92
CA ARG A 53 -2.01 -6.74 1.67
C ARG A 53 -1.76 -5.25 1.74
N PHE A 54 -1.08 -4.73 0.73
CA PHE A 54 -0.72 -3.31 0.63
C PHE A 54 -1.22 -2.74 -0.68
N LEU A 55 -1.66 -1.48 -0.64
CA LEU A 55 -1.88 -0.66 -1.82
C LEU A 55 -0.93 0.52 -1.74
N PHE A 56 -0.36 0.93 -2.86
CA PHE A 56 0.49 2.12 -2.90
C PHE A 56 0.34 2.87 -4.21
N GLU A 57 0.55 4.18 -4.15
CA GLU A 57 0.62 5.03 -5.33
C GLU A 57 2.06 5.47 -5.56
N SER A 58 2.51 5.41 -6.80
CA SER A 58 3.84 5.88 -7.18
C SER A 58 3.78 6.78 -8.41
N GLU A 59 4.58 7.83 -8.41
CA GLU A 59 4.70 8.75 -9.53
C GLU A 59 6.19 8.99 -9.79
N ASN A 60 6.64 8.79 -11.03
CA ASN A 60 8.05 8.91 -11.43
C ASN A 60 9.02 8.07 -10.56
N GLY A 61 8.56 6.93 -10.05
CA GLY A 61 9.35 6.03 -9.19
C GLY A 61 9.40 6.44 -7.71
N GLU A 62 8.70 7.51 -7.32
CA GLU A 62 8.58 7.94 -5.93
C GLU A 62 7.25 7.49 -5.32
N LEU A 63 7.30 6.94 -4.11
CA LEU A 63 6.11 6.62 -3.31
C LEU A 63 5.36 7.91 -2.92
N LYS A 64 4.05 7.96 -3.17
CA LYS A 64 3.18 9.10 -2.81
C LYS A 64 2.17 8.73 -1.73
N ALA A 65 1.65 7.50 -1.77
CA ALA A 65 0.71 7.00 -0.77
C ALA A 65 0.99 5.52 -0.47
N LEU A 66 0.78 5.13 0.78
CA LEU A 66 0.92 3.74 1.22
C LEU A 66 -0.22 3.36 2.16
N TYR A 67 -0.83 2.22 1.88
CA TYR A 67 -1.93 1.67 2.63
C TYR A 67 -1.68 0.20 2.97
N LYS A 68 -2.07 -0.21 4.17
CA LYS A 68 -2.17 -1.61 4.57
C LYS A 68 -3.64 -1.95 4.78
N VAL A 69 -4.09 -3.02 4.16
CA VAL A 69 -5.48 -3.46 4.28
C VAL A 69 -5.63 -4.24 5.59
N HIS A 70 -6.55 -3.79 6.44
CA HIS A 70 -6.98 -4.51 7.62
C HIS A 70 -7.88 -5.67 7.17
N ILE A 71 -7.51 -6.88 7.57
CA ILE A 71 -8.21 -8.14 7.25
C ILE A 71 -8.81 -8.70 8.53
#